data_AF-A0A662UME8-F1
#
_entry.id   AF-A0A662UME8-F1
#
_cell.length_a   1.000
_cell.length_b   1.000
_cell.length_c   1.000
_cell.angle_alpha   90.00
_cell.angle_beta   90.00
_cell.angle_gamma   90.00
#
_symmetry.space_group_name_H-M   'P 1'
#
loop_
_entity.id
_entity.type
_entity.pdbx_description
1 polymer ?
#
loop_
_entity_poly.entity_id
_entity_poly.type
_entity_poly.pdbx_seq_one_letter_code
_entity_poly.pdbx_strand_id
1 'polypeptide(L)'
;MAARSQLGAAARPLGQQVFSIQRFSGENYLAAAKSFHYLETSQQDNMELILIQTISLITTTSFREELRGYMFSRYVKDDARLRYSYLYKNIKILIDPAHITRLTPGQAKHLLNGIATLRDYLRLIGYKRTADAIDDYLKQLRKIAPKPQKVRVLDYEVDTSIIDKGLKEIKQIKNGKLWKILALISFFTGLRGTEIVFLWNNWRRLRKIYHDGIVIIELGYNRKSKKAWITMLPEKLANIIMENSSSTTITYNAIDNLRDKAGVHVGLMRKVHLAILSKTMMEHEIKLLQGRVSEITVRHYTRHLRVIADKYREAYKEYFTLLEEL
;
A
#
# COMPACT_ATOMS: atom_id res chain seq x y z
N MET A 1 -25.98 38.67 -1.95
CA MET A 1 -26.80 37.76 -1.12
C MET A 1 -26.66 36.34 -1.68
N ALA A 2 -26.13 35.44 -0.85
CA ALA A 2 -25.92 33.99 -0.97
C ALA A 2 -26.23 33.24 -2.29
N ALA A 3 -25.18 32.74 -2.95
CA ALA A 3 -25.24 31.58 -3.84
C ALA A 3 -24.99 30.29 -3.02
N ARG A 4 -26.03 29.47 -2.85
CA ARG A 4 -25.97 28.13 -2.25
C ARG A 4 -25.91 27.07 -3.36
N SER A 5 -25.08 26.05 -3.10
CA SER A 5 -25.33 24.64 -3.45
C SER A 5 -25.35 24.24 -4.93
N GLN A 6 -24.17 23.95 -5.51
CA GLN A 6 -24.02 22.98 -6.60
C GLN A 6 -22.80 22.10 -6.38
N LEU A 7 -22.89 21.15 -5.44
CA LEU A 7 -21.99 19.99 -5.38
C LEU A 7 -22.83 18.79 -4.92
N GLY A 8 -23.50 18.17 -5.89
CA GLY A 8 -24.38 17.03 -5.64
C GLY A 8 -24.63 16.22 -6.90
N ALA A 9 -23.58 15.68 -7.53
CA ALA A 9 -23.72 14.67 -8.59
C ALA A 9 -22.37 14.03 -8.99
N ALA A 10 -21.67 13.34 -8.09
CA ALA A 10 -20.50 12.53 -8.49
C ALA A 10 -20.21 11.37 -7.51
N ALA A 11 -21.18 10.47 -7.33
CA ALA A 11 -20.93 9.15 -6.75
C ALA A 11 -21.99 8.16 -7.25
N ARG A 12 -21.92 7.76 -8.53
CA ARG A 12 -22.64 6.57 -9.01
C ARG A 12 -21.78 5.33 -8.69
N PRO A 13 -22.32 4.31 -8.01
CA PRO A 13 -21.64 3.02 -7.91
C PRO A 13 -21.69 2.33 -9.28
N LEU A 14 -20.52 1.91 -9.76
CA LEU A 14 -20.36 1.01 -10.90
C LEU A 14 -20.99 -0.36 -10.58
N GLY A 15 -21.90 -0.81 -11.44
CA GLY A 15 -22.27 -2.21 -11.60
C GLY A 15 -23.14 -2.84 -10.50
N GLN A 16 -24.46 -2.65 -10.57
CA GLN A 16 -25.38 -3.64 -10.04
C GLN A 16 -25.29 -4.90 -10.91
N GLN A 17 -24.46 -5.86 -10.51
CA GLN A 17 -24.77 -7.26 -10.85
C GLN A 17 -25.88 -7.69 -9.90
N VAL A 18 -27.07 -7.87 -10.47
CA VAL A 18 -28.23 -8.43 -9.79
C VAL A 18 -27.90 -9.88 -9.45
N PHE A 19 -27.49 -10.14 -8.22
CA PHE A 19 -27.47 -11.49 -7.69
C PHE A 19 -28.92 -11.90 -7.44
N SER A 20 -29.42 -12.85 -8.23
CA SER A 20 -30.67 -13.56 -7.93
C SER A 20 -30.47 -14.38 -6.66
N ILE A 21 -30.81 -13.79 -5.52
CA ILE A 21 -30.90 -14.51 -4.25
C ILE A 21 -32.11 -15.45 -4.39
N GLN A 22 -31.85 -16.74 -4.63
CA GLN A 22 -32.86 -17.76 -4.40
C GLN A 22 -33.29 -17.65 -2.94
N ARG A 23 -34.54 -17.21 -2.72
CA ARG A 23 -35.19 -17.24 -1.41
C ARG A 23 -35.32 -18.70 -0.98
N PHE A 24 -34.38 -19.20 -0.21
CA PHE A 24 -34.60 -20.40 0.59
C PHE A 24 -35.21 -19.99 1.93
N SER A 25 -36.36 -20.58 2.20
CA SER A 25 -37.28 -20.33 3.32
C SER A 25 -36.59 -20.42 4.68
N GLY A 26 -36.47 -19.28 5.35
CA GLY A 26 -35.96 -19.14 6.72
C GLY A 26 -36.97 -19.54 7.80
N GLU A 27 -37.65 -20.69 7.64
CA GLU A 27 -38.65 -21.14 8.63
C GLU A 27 -38.04 -21.91 9.81
N ASN A 28 -36.81 -22.46 9.67
CA ASN A 28 -36.19 -23.27 10.73
C ASN A 28 -35.35 -22.50 11.76
N TYR A 29 -35.15 -21.18 11.60
CA TYR A 29 -34.37 -20.36 12.55
C TYR A 29 -35.22 -19.48 13.48
N LEU A 30 -36.52 -19.36 13.21
CA LEU A 30 -37.44 -18.53 14.00
C LEU A 30 -37.98 -19.21 15.27
N ALA A 31 -37.87 -20.54 15.38
CA ALA A 31 -38.37 -21.30 16.52
C ALA A 31 -37.45 -21.26 17.74
N ALA A 32 -36.13 -21.05 17.56
CA ALA A 32 -35.17 -21.06 18.68
C ALA A 32 -35.02 -19.70 19.39
N ALA A 33 -35.63 -18.62 18.88
CA ALA A 33 -35.41 -17.25 19.36
C ALA A 33 -36.63 -16.63 20.08
N LYS A 34 -37.75 -17.36 20.22
CA LYS A 34 -39.03 -16.79 20.69
C LYS A 34 -39.39 -17.03 22.16
N SER A 35 -38.52 -17.64 22.95
CA SER A 35 -38.80 -17.88 24.37
C SER A 35 -37.65 -17.38 25.21
N PHE A 36 -37.65 -16.10 25.58
CA PHE A 36 -37.11 -15.60 26.86
C PHE A 36 -37.59 -14.15 27.06
N HIS A 37 -38.59 -14.00 27.92
CA HIS A 37 -39.15 -12.71 28.34
C HIS A 37 -38.19 -12.00 29.31
N TYR A 38 -37.96 -10.72 29.02
CA TYR A 38 -37.59 -9.59 29.89
C TYR A 38 -37.00 -9.87 31.29
N LEU A 39 -35.72 -9.55 31.42
CA LEU A 39 -35.11 -8.99 32.63
C LEU A 39 -34.44 -7.67 32.22
N GLU A 40 -34.70 -6.58 32.93
CA GLU A 40 -34.06 -5.27 32.75
C GLU A 40 -32.55 -5.42 33.02
N THR A 41 -31.82 -5.76 31.96
CA THR A 41 -30.37 -5.80 31.91
C THR A 41 -29.89 -4.41 31.53
N SER A 42 -28.80 -3.94 32.14
CA SER A 42 -28.24 -2.64 31.78
C SER A 42 -27.92 -2.61 30.27
N GLN A 43 -27.94 -1.44 29.64
CA GLN A 43 -27.61 -1.31 28.21
C GLN A 43 -26.24 -1.95 27.86
N GLN A 44 -25.34 -2.01 28.83
CA GLN A 44 -24.02 -2.61 28.72
C GLN A 44 -24.08 -4.16 28.70
N ASP A 45 -24.90 -4.77 29.56
CA ASP A 45 -25.12 -6.23 29.59
C ASP A 45 -25.78 -6.73 28.30
N ASN A 46 -26.68 -5.93 27.74
CA ASN A 46 -27.35 -6.21 26.46
C ASN A 46 -26.36 -6.16 25.27
N MET A 47 -25.41 -5.22 25.29
CA MET A 47 -24.37 -5.12 24.27
C MET A 47 -23.40 -6.31 24.34
N GLU A 48 -22.95 -6.68 25.53
CA GLU A 48 -22.03 -7.82 25.73
C GLU A 48 -22.65 -9.13 25.21
N LEU A 49 -23.93 -9.37 25.53
CA LEU A 49 -24.66 -10.54 25.02
C LEU A 49 -24.72 -10.56 23.49
N ILE A 50 -25.01 -9.42 22.85
CA ILE A 50 -25.05 -9.31 21.38
C ILE A 50 -23.66 -9.58 20.78
N LEU A 51 -22.58 -9.12 21.41
CA LEU A 51 -21.22 -9.37 20.93
C LEU A 51 -20.83 -10.85 21.06
N ILE A 52 -21.20 -11.52 22.16
CA ILE A 52 -21.00 -12.96 22.34
C ILE A 52 -21.78 -13.74 21.27
N GLN A 53 -23.05 -13.40 21.04
CA GLN A 53 -23.85 -14.01 19.97
C GLN A 53 -23.23 -13.78 18.58
N THR A 54 -22.67 -12.59 18.35
CA THR A 54 -21.94 -12.28 17.12
C THR A 54 -20.75 -13.21 16.93
N ILE A 55 -19.98 -13.50 17.99
CA ILE A 55 -18.86 -14.44 17.91
C ILE A 55 -19.35 -15.82 17.48
N SER A 56 -20.39 -16.34 18.12
CA SER A 56 -20.99 -17.64 17.76
C SER A 56 -21.45 -17.68 16.30
N LEU A 57 -22.01 -16.58 15.80
CA LEU A 57 -22.43 -16.47 14.40
C LEU A 57 -21.23 -16.50 13.44
N ILE A 58 -20.21 -15.67 13.68
CA ILE A 58 -19.08 -15.54 12.76
C ILE A 58 -18.11 -16.73 12.79
N THR A 59 -18.14 -17.56 13.84
CA THR A 59 -17.35 -18.81 13.90
C THR A 59 -17.99 -19.95 13.12
N THR A 60 -19.27 -19.85 12.73
CA THR A 60 -19.88 -20.84 11.84
C THR A 60 -19.22 -20.84 10.45
N THR A 61 -19.02 -22.03 9.88
CA THR A 61 -18.35 -22.20 8.58
C THR A 61 -19.09 -21.45 7.48
N SER A 62 -20.42 -21.61 7.40
CA SER A 62 -21.25 -20.97 6.38
C SER A 62 -21.11 -19.44 6.41
N PHE A 63 -21.35 -18.81 7.57
CA PHE A 63 -21.26 -17.36 7.71
C PHE A 63 -19.86 -16.85 7.35
N ARG A 64 -18.83 -17.59 7.76
CA ARG A 64 -17.43 -17.23 7.49
C ARG A 64 -17.10 -17.23 6.01
N GLU A 65 -17.60 -18.21 5.27
CA GLU A 65 -17.41 -18.28 3.81
C GLU A 65 -18.16 -17.18 3.08
N GLU A 66 -19.40 -16.91 3.46
CA GLU A 66 -20.19 -15.83 2.87
C GLU A 66 -19.57 -14.44 3.15
N LEU A 67 -19.18 -14.17 4.40
CA LEU A 67 -18.51 -12.93 4.76
C LEU A 67 -17.19 -12.77 3.99
N ARG A 68 -16.45 -13.85 3.80
CA ARG A 68 -15.23 -13.85 2.97
C ARG A 68 -15.58 -13.50 1.52
N GLY A 69 -16.60 -14.13 0.93
CA GLY A 69 -17.07 -13.82 -0.42
C GLY A 69 -17.43 -12.34 -0.57
N TYR A 70 -18.21 -11.81 0.39
CA TYR A 70 -18.56 -10.40 0.45
C TYR A 70 -17.31 -9.49 0.49
N MET A 71 -16.34 -9.77 1.37
CA MET A 71 -15.10 -8.99 1.46
C MET A 71 -14.32 -8.96 0.15
N PHE A 72 -14.17 -10.12 -0.51
CA PHE A 72 -13.39 -10.23 -1.75
C PHE A 72 -14.11 -9.67 -2.97
N SER A 73 -15.44 -9.60 -2.96
CA SER A 73 -16.21 -8.92 -4.01
C SER A 73 -16.15 -7.38 -3.89
N ARG A 74 -16.06 -6.86 -2.66
CA ARG A 74 -16.16 -5.42 -2.40
C ARG A 74 -14.82 -4.68 -2.37
N TYR A 75 -13.76 -5.34 -1.92
CA TYR A 75 -12.46 -4.70 -1.70
C TYR A 75 -11.36 -5.29 -2.60
N VAL A 76 -10.32 -4.50 -2.85
CA VAL A 76 -9.11 -4.99 -3.55
C VAL A 76 -8.55 -6.20 -2.80
N LYS A 77 -8.14 -7.23 -3.54
CA LYS A 77 -7.70 -8.55 -3.02
C LYS A 77 -6.83 -8.48 -1.76
N ASP A 78 -5.84 -7.60 -1.72
CA ASP A 78 -4.94 -7.48 -0.56
C ASP A 78 -5.62 -6.83 0.66
N ASP A 79 -6.45 -5.81 0.45
CA ASP A 79 -7.22 -5.18 1.54
C ASP A 79 -8.28 -6.14 2.08
N ALA A 80 -8.98 -6.87 1.20
CA ALA A 80 -9.92 -7.93 1.57
C ALA A 80 -9.24 -9.01 2.43
N ARG A 81 -8.07 -9.49 1.98
CA ARG A 81 -7.27 -10.48 2.71
C ARG A 81 -6.86 -9.96 4.09
N LEU A 82 -6.41 -8.71 4.20
CA LEU A 82 -6.01 -8.11 5.48
C LEU A 82 -7.21 -7.96 6.42
N ARG A 83 -8.33 -7.40 5.96
CA ARG A 83 -9.56 -7.29 6.76
C ARG A 83 -10.01 -8.63 7.32
N TYR A 84 -10.08 -9.64 6.46
CA TYR A 84 -10.47 -11.00 6.83
C TYR A 84 -9.48 -11.60 7.84
N SER A 85 -8.18 -11.58 7.53
CA SER A 85 -7.15 -12.18 8.39
C SER A 85 -7.12 -11.54 9.78
N TYR A 86 -7.16 -10.21 9.86
CA TYR A 86 -7.11 -9.51 11.14
C TYR A 86 -8.39 -9.69 11.96
N LEU A 87 -9.58 -9.68 11.34
CA LEU A 87 -10.84 -9.95 12.02
C LEU A 87 -10.81 -11.32 12.71
N TYR A 88 -10.49 -12.38 11.97
CA TYR A 88 -10.55 -13.74 12.50
C TYR A 88 -9.41 -14.07 13.47
N LYS A 89 -8.20 -13.54 13.23
CA LYS A 89 -7.07 -13.72 14.18
C LYS A 89 -7.33 -13.03 15.51
N ASN A 90 -8.13 -11.97 15.54
CA ASN A 90 -8.39 -11.16 16.72
C ASN A 90 -9.86 -11.16 17.11
N ILE A 91 -10.60 -12.23 16.80
CA ILE A 91 -12.05 -12.33 17.06
C ILE A 91 -12.42 -12.08 18.54
N LYS A 92 -11.51 -12.44 19.45
CA LYS A 92 -11.63 -12.20 20.90
C LYS A 92 -11.76 -10.72 21.26
N ILE A 93 -11.46 -9.80 20.34
CA ILE A 93 -11.68 -8.37 20.53
C ILE A 93 -13.15 -8.03 20.79
N LEU A 94 -14.10 -8.87 20.39
CA LEU A 94 -15.52 -8.66 20.68
C LEU A 94 -15.88 -8.96 22.15
N ILE A 95 -14.98 -9.58 22.93
CA ILE A 95 -15.13 -9.85 24.37
C ILE A 95 -14.17 -8.99 25.18
N ASP A 96 -12.92 -8.86 24.72
CA ASP A 96 -11.88 -8.09 25.38
C ASP A 96 -11.47 -6.88 24.52
N PRO A 97 -12.07 -5.69 24.75
CA PRO A 97 -11.70 -4.48 24.02
C PRO A 97 -10.24 -4.08 24.23
N ALA A 98 -9.64 -4.39 25.39
CA ALA A 98 -8.27 -3.99 25.72
C ALA A 98 -7.24 -4.66 24.81
N HIS A 99 -7.57 -5.81 24.20
CA HIS A 99 -6.70 -6.50 23.25
C HIS A 99 -6.26 -5.60 22.07
N ILE A 100 -7.06 -4.60 21.67
CA ILE A 100 -6.67 -3.68 20.58
C ILE A 100 -5.44 -2.83 20.91
N THR A 101 -5.19 -2.57 22.20
CA THR A 101 -4.05 -1.75 22.66
C THR A 101 -2.71 -2.47 22.46
N ARG A 102 -2.73 -3.80 22.35
CA ARG A 102 -1.54 -4.64 22.12
C ARG A 102 -1.13 -4.71 20.65
N LEU A 103 -1.96 -4.18 19.74
CA LEU A 103 -1.70 -4.17 18.32
C LEU A 103 -0.85 -2.95 17.93
N THR A 104 -0.13 -3.02 16.82
CA THR A 104 0.44 -1.81 16.21
C THR A 104 -0.68 -0.95 15.58
N PRO A 105 -0.51 0.37 15.39
CA PRO A 105 -1.52 1.22 14.76
C PRO A 105 -2.00 0.71 13.39
N GLY A 106 -1.11 0.10 12.60
CA GLY A 106 -1.46 -0.51 11.31
C GLY A 106 -2.34 -1.74 11.46
N GLN A 107 -1.99 -2.63 12.40
CA GLN A 107 -2.77 -3.83 12.70
C GLN A 107 -4.16 -3.48 13.25
N ALA A 108 -4.22 -2.54 14.20
CA ALA A 108 -5.47 -2.03 14.75
C ALA A 108 -6.37 -1.43 13.65
N LYS A 109 -5.79 -0.69 12.70
CA LYS A 109 -6.53 -0.17 11.53
C LYS A 109 -7.14 -1.29 10.68
N HIS A 110 -6.38 -2.35 10.36
CA HIS A 110 -6.91 -3.48 9.58
C HIS A 110 -8.00 -4.24 10.34
N LEU A 111 -7.86 -4.42 11.65
CA LEU A 111 -8.88 -5.02 12.51
C LEU A 111 -10.16 -4.18 12.52
N LEU A 112 -10.06 -2.88 12.80
CA LEU A 112 -11.20 -1.96 12.81
C LEU A 112 -11.94 -1.94 11.45
N ASN A 113 -11.18 -1.98 10.35
CA ASN A 113 -11.75 -2.11 9.01
C ASN A 113 -12.45 -3.46 8.78
N GLY A 114 -11.89 -4.55 9.32
CA GLY A 114 -12.51 -5.87 9.31
C GLY A 114 -13.84 -5.90 10.06
N ILE A 115 -13.88 -5.37 11.29
CA ILE A 115 -15.09 -5.27 12.11
C ILE A 115 -16.14 -4.34 11.45
N ALA A 116 -15.72 -3.21 10.88
CA ALA A 116 -16.62 -2.33 10.12
C ALA A 116 -17.22 -3.04 8.90
N THR A 117 -16.47 -3.94 8.28
CA THR A 117 -16.97 -4.74 7.15
C THR A 117 -17.95 -5.81 7.62
N LEU A 118 -17.70 -6.44 8.78
CA LEU A 118 -18.65 -7.35 9.42
C LEU A 118 -19.97 -6.64 9.74
N ARG A 119 -19.91 -5.43 10.33
CA ARG A 119 -21.08 -4.58 10.55
C ARG A 119 -21.88 -4.35 9.26
N ASP A 120 -21.21 -3.96 8.18
CA ASP A 120 -21.85 -3.69 6.90
C ASP A 120 -22.51 -4.95 6.33
N TYR A 121 -21.85 -6.11 6.46
CA TYR A 121 -22.39 -7.39 6.03
C TYR A 121 -23.63 -7.77 6.86
N LEU A 122 -23.55 -7.72 8.18
CA LEU A 122 -24.67 -8.02 9.08
C LEU A 122 -25.88 -7.13 8.79
N ARG A 123 -25.66 -5.85 8.49
CA ARG A 123 -26.72 -4.93 8.09
C ARG A 123 -27.36 -5.34 6.75
N LEU A 124 -26.55 -5.79 5.79
CA LEU A 124 -27.01 -6.26 4.48
C LEU A 124 -27.90 -7.51 4.60
N ILE A 125 -27.51 -8.48 5.43
CA ILE A 125 -28.25 -9.74 5.62
C ILE A 125 -29.36 -9.65 6.69
N GLY A 126 -29.73 -8.44 7.13
CA GLY A 126 -30.92 -8.19 7.96
C GLY A 126 -30.69 -8.17 9.48
N TYR A 127 -29.47 -8.39 9.97
CA TYR A 127 -29.12 -8.33 11.40
C TYR A 127 -28.90 -6.88 11.88
N LYS A 128 -29.92 -6.03 11.73
CA LYS A 128 -29.81 -4.57 12.00
C LYS A 128 -29.37 -4.27 13.43
N ARG A 129 -30.02 -4.88 14.43
CA ARG A 129 -29.71 -4.67 15.86
C ARG A 129 -28.26 -5.04 16.19
N THR A 130 -27.78 -6.17 15.66
CA THR A 130 -26.39 -6.61 15.84
C THR A 130 -25.41 -5.65 15.15
N ALA A 131 -25.73 -5.19 13.94
CA ALA A 131 -24.91 -4.23 13.24
C ALA A 131 -24.82 -2.89 13.99
N ASP A 132 -25.91 -2.40 14.58
CA ASP A 132 -25.90 -1.15 15.33
C ASP A 132 -25.08 -1.27 16.63
N ALA A 133 -25.20 -2.41 17.34
CA ALA A 133 -24.33 -2.71 18.48
C ALA A 133 -22.84 -2.73 18.10
N ILE A 134 -22.49 -3.34 16.96
CA ILE A 134 -21.12 -3.32 16.45
C ILE A 134 -20.68 -1.91 16.06
N ASP A 135 -21.57 -1.06 15.53
CA ASP A 135 -21.24 0.33 15.21
C ASP A 135 -20.85 1.13 16.45
N ASP A 136 -21.61 0.98 17.53
CA ASP A 136 -21.32 1.62 18.80
C ASP A 136 -20.05 1.04 19.44
N TYR A 137 -19.86 -0.28 19.38
CA TYR A 137 -18.64 -0.93 19.82
C TYR A 137 -17.40 -0.43 19.04
N LEU A 138 -17.51 -0.26 17.73
CA LEU A 138 -16.46 0.32 16.89
C LEU A 138 -16.09 1.75 17.31
N LYS A 139 -17.06 2.58 17.72
CA LYS A 139 -16.78 3.93 18.24
C LYS A 139 -15.96 3.86 19.51
N GLN A 140 -16.24 2.90 20.40
CA GLN A 140 -15.46 2.68 21.63
C GLN A 140 -14.04 2.18 21.31
N LEU A 141 -13.91 1.14 20.47
CA LEU A 141 -12.62 0.60 20.05
C LEU A 141 -11.71 1.67 19.42
N ARG A 142 -12.26 2.57 18.61
CA ARG A 142 -11.49 3.67 18.00
C ARG A 142 -10.90 4.65 19.01
N LYS A 143 -11.51 4.81 20.20
CA LYS A 143 -11.00 5.69 21.26
C LYS A 143 -9.75 5.11 21.91
N ILE A 144 -9.75 3.80 22.14
CA ILE A 144 -8.66 3.06 22.81
C ILE A 144 -7.61 2.51 21.83
N ALA A 145 -7.91 2.47 20.53
CA ALA A 145 -6.99 1.98 19.51
C ALA A 145 -5.67 2.78 19.50
N PRO A 146 -4.52 2.10 19.32
CA PRO A 146 -3.23 2.74 19.24
C PRO A 146 -3.19 3.65 18.02
N LYS A 147 -2.91 4.93 18.26
CA LYS A 147 -2.82 5.96 17.22
C LYS A 147 -1.39 5.98 16.67
N PRO A 148 -1.21 6.22 15.36
CA PRO A 148 0.12 6.46 14.83
C PRO A 148 0.75 7.63 15.60
N GLN A 149 1.97 7.44 16.11
CA GLN A 149 2.70 8.52 16.75
C GLN A 149 2.86 9.67 15.76
N LYS A 150 2.72 10.91 16.23
CA LYS A 150 3.07 12.09 15.44
C LYS A 150 4.54 11.97 15.05
N VAL A 151 4.83 12.09 13.77
CA VAL A 151 6.19 12.04 13.23
C VAL A 151 7.01 13.11 13.93
N ARG A 152 7.99 12.71 14.75
CA ARG A 152 8.95 13.62 15.37
C ARG A 152 10.00 13.96 14.32
N VAL A 153 9.83 15.10 13.65
CA VAL A 153 10.62 15.47 12.47
C VAL A 153 12.12 15.55 12.77
N LEU A 154 12.48 16.00 13.98
CA LEU A 154 13.88 16.13 14.42
C LEU A 154 14.58 14.78 14.62
N ASP A 155 13.85 13.70 14.91
CA ASP A 155 14.41 12.34 15.00
C ASP A 155 14.88 11.82 13.62
N TYR A 156 14.62 12.57 12.54
CA TYR A 156 14.99 12.26 11.16
C TYR A 156 15.99 13.26 10.56
N GLU A 157 16.64 14.10 11.38
CA GLU A 157 17.77 14.92 10.91
C GLU A 157 18.77 14.03 10.15
N VAL A 158 19.26 14.56 9.02
CA VAL A 158 19.85 13.79 7.91
C VAL A 158 20.98 12.89 8.38
N ASP A 159 20.61 11.65 8.67
CA ASP A 159 21.53 10.61 9.03
C ASP A 159 22.26 10.19 7.74
N THR A 160 23.45 10.74 7.50
CA THR A 160 24.38 10.29 6.45
C THR A 160 24.56 8.78 6.46
N SER A 161 24.31 8.12 7.61
CA SER A 161 24.25 6.67 7.70
C SER A 161 23.24 6.01 6.77
N ILE A 162 22.21 6.71 6.25
CA ILE A 162 21.25 6.09 5.35
C ILE A 162 21.91 5.73 4.01
N ILE A 163 22.79 6.59 3.50
CA ILE A 163 23.57 6.32 2.29
C ILE A 163 24.50 5.15 2.56
N ASP A 164 25.21 5.15 3.69
CA ASP A 164 26.11 4.06 4.08
C ASP A 164 25.39 2.73 4.25
N LYS A 165 24.20 2.73 4.85
CA LYS A 165 23.31 1.55 4.94
C LYS A 165 22.95 1.03 3.55
N GLY A 166 22.60 1.92 2.62
CA GLY A 166 22.34 1.55 1.22
C GLY A 166 23.57 0.95 0.53
N LEU A 167 24.74 1.60 0.65
CA LEU A 167 25.98 1.08 0.08
C LEU A 167 26.35 -0.29 0.67
N LYS A 168 26.14 -0.49 1.98
CA LYS A 168 26.34 -1.78 2.65
C LYS A 168 25.42 -2.87 2.08
N GLU A 169 24.14 -2.56 1.86
CA GLU A 169 23.20 -3.50 1.24
C GLU A 169 23.59 -3.87 -0.20
N ILE A 170 24.19 -2.95 -0.97
CA ILE A 170 24.68 -3.25 -2.33
C ILE A 170 25.95 -4.12 -2.27
N LYS A 171 26.91 -3.77 -1.39
CA LYS A 171 28.21 -4.47 -1.28
C LYS A 171 28.09 -5.91 -0.76
N GLN A 172 27.07 -6.22 0.04
CA GLN A 172 26.86 -7.58 0.56
C GLN A 172 26.28 -8.57 -0.47
N ILE A 173 25.90 -8.11 -1.67
CA ILE A 173 25.38 -8.99 -2.73
C ILE A 173 26.53 -9.85 -3.26
N LYS A 174 26.68 -11.06 -2.70
CA LYS A 174 27.76 -11.99 -3.07
C LYS A 174 27.57 -12.64 -4.44
N ASN A 175 26.32 -13.00 -4.77
CA ASN A 175 26.00 -13.79 -5.96
C ASN A 175 24.73 -13.25 -6.66
N GLY A 176 24.70 -13.35 -7.98
CA GLY A 176 23.53 -13.01 -8.81
C GLY A 176 23.64 -11.68 -9.52
N LYS A 177 24.16 -11.70 -10.76
CA LYS A 177 24.28 -10.52 -11.63
C LYS A 177 22.98 -9.74 -11.74
N LEU A 178 21.85 -10.45 -11.91
CA LEU A 178 20.53 -9.84 -11.95
C LEU A 178 20.20 -9.07 -10.66
N TRP A 179 20.49 -9.61 -9.49
CA TRP A 179 20.20 -8.94 -8.22
C TRP A 179 21.06 -7.68 -8.04
N LYS A 180 22.34 -7.73 -8.44
CA LYS A 180 23.21 -6.55 -8.44
C LYS A 180 22.69 -5.47 -9.38
N ILE A 181 22.25 -5.83 -10.59
CA ILE A 181 21.63 -4.87 -11.53
C ILE A 181 20.35 -4.28 -10.94
N LEU A 182 19.44 -5.09 -10.40
CA LEU A 182 18.19 -4.60 -9.81
C LEU A 182 18.42 -3.69 -8.60
N ALA A 183 19.42 -4.01 -7.76
CA ALA A 183 19.83 -3.16 -6.65
C ALA A 183 20.34 -1.81 -7.14
N LEU A 184 21.17 -1.79 -8.18
CA LEU A 184 21.72 -0.56 -8.77
C LEU A 184 20.63 0.27 -9.47
N ILE A 185 19.70 -0.37 -10.19
CA ILE A 185 18.51 0.33 -10.69
C ILE A 185 17.79 1.00 -9.52
N SER A 186 17.51 0.27 -8.44
CA SER A 186 16.81 0.83 -7.28
C SER A 186 17.59 1.98 -6.62
N PHE A 187 18.92 1.90 -6.56
CA PHE A 187 19.80 2.90 -5.96
C PHE A 187 19.87 4.19 -6.79
N PHE A 188 20.06 4.08 -8.10
CA PHE A 188 20.19 5.23 -9.00
C PHE A 188 18.85 5.90 -9.32
N THR A 189 17.75 5.16 -9.31
CA THR A 189 16.44 5.68 -9.74
C THR A 189 15.45 5.94 -8.61
N GLY A 190 15.64 5.30 -7.44
CA GLY A 190 14.67 5.36 -6.34
C GLY A 190 13.27 4.83 -6.69
N LEU A 191 13.12 4.10 -7.79
CA LEU A 191 11.85 3.53 -8.23
C LEU A 191 11.34 2.47 -7.25
N ARG A 192 10.02 2.30 -7.19
CA ARG A 192 9.38 1.22 -6.43
C ARG A 192 9.55 -0.12 -7.15
N GLY A 193 9.40 -1.22 -6.42
CA GLY A 193 9.52 -2.56 -6.99
C GLY A 193 8.72 -2.79 -8.27
N THR A 194 7.44 -2.37 -8.29
CA THR A 194 6.61 -2.50 -9.51
C THR A 194 7.10 -1.61 -10.66
N GLU A 195 7.65 -0.43 -10.36
CA GLU A 195 8.19 0.52 -11.34
C GLU A 195 9.51 -0.03 -11.94
N ILE A 196 10.35 -0.69 -11.14
CA ILE A 196 11.56 -1.40 -11.59
C ILE A 196 11.20 -2.56 -12.53
N VAL A 197 10.22 -3.38 -12.13
CA VAL A 197 9.72 -4.49 -12.98
C VAL A 197 9.19 -3.95 -14.31
N PHE A 198 8.44 -2.84 -14.27
CA PHE A 198 7.97 -2.18 -15.48
C PHE A 198 9.15 -1.68 -16.33
N LEU A 199 10.09 -0.92 -15.76
CA LEU A 199 11.27 -0.42 -16.47
C LEU A 199 12.02 -1.55 -17.19
N TRP A 200 12.31 -2.65 -16.48
CA TRP A 200 13.04 -3.80 -17.00
C TRP A 200 12.31 -4.45 -18.18
N ASN A 201 11.05 -4.86 -17.98
CA ASN A 201 10.28 -5.57 -19.00
C ASN A 201 9.88 -4.69 -20.20
N ASN A 202 10.02 -3.37 -20.07
CA ASN A 202 9.65 -2.40 -21.11
C ASN A 202 10.88 -1.71 -21.71
N TRP A 203 12.10 -2.06 -21.31
CA TRP A 203 13.28 -1.25 -21.61
C TRP A 203 13.39 -0.81 -23.07
N ARG A 204 13.29 -1.74 -24.03
CA ARG A 204 13.41 -1.44 -25.48
C ARG A 204 12.37 -0.44 -26.01
N ARG A 205 11.15 -0.46 -25.47
CA ARG A 205 10.02 0.38 -25.94
C ARG A 205 9.95 1.75 -25.27
N LEU A 206 10.63 1.94 -24.14
CA LEU A 206 10.62 3.23 -23.44
C LEU A 206 11.44 4.27 -24.20
N ARG A 207 10.90 5.49 -24.31
CA ARG A 207 11.60 6.63 -24.91
C ARG A 207 12.73 7.08 -23.99
N LYS A 208 13.89 7.37 -24.58
CA LYS A 208 15.12 7.75 -23.86
C LYS A 208 15.75 8.98 -24.50
N ILE A 209 16.37 9.81 -23.67
CA ILE A 209 17.22 10.93 -24.09
C ILE A 209 18.57 10.74 -23.39
N TYR A 210 19.63 10.68 -24.19
CA TYR A 210 21.00 10.60 -23.69
C TYR A 210 21.57 12.01 -23.58
N HIS A 211 22.18 12.32 -22.44
CA HIS A 211 22.81 13.60 -22.19
C HIS A 211 23.91 13.43 -21.15
N ASP A 212 25.14 13.74 -21.55
CA ASP A 212 26.30 13.91 -20.67
C ASP A 212 26.53 12.70 -19.72
N GLY A 213 26.38 11.49 -20.25
CA GLY A 213 26.54 10.23 -19.51
C GLY A 213 25.34 9.85 -18.63
N ILE A 214 24.23 10.58 -18.70
CA ILE A 214 22.95 10.27 -18.06
C ILE A 214 21.89 9.94 -19.12
N VAL A 215 21.05 8.97 -18.81
CA VAL A 215 19.91 8.57 -19.63
C VAL A 215 18.62 8.96 -18.92
N ILE A 216 17.88 9.85 -19.56
CA ILE A 216 16.56 10.30 -19.13
C ILE A 216 15.53 9.39 -19.80
N ILE A 217 14.68 8.74 -19.01
CA ILE A 217 13.76 7.71 -19.48
C ILE A 217 12.34 8.15 -19.19
N GLU A 218 11.49 8.16 -20.22
CA GLU A 218 10.06 8.36 -20.07
C GLU A 218 9.39 7.04 -19.68
N LEU A 219 8.89 6.97 -18.44
CA LEU A 219 8.25 5.78 -17.89
C LEU A 219 6.75 5.72 -18.22
N GLY A 220 6.04 6.84 -18.07
CA GLY A 220 4.59 6.88 -18.24
C GLY A 220 3.80 5.91 -17.34
N TYR A 221 4.40 5.42 -16.23
CA TYR A 221 3.81 4.36 -15.42
C TYR A 221 2.73 4.91 -14.49
N ASN A 222 1.49 4.46 -14.66
CA ASN A 222 0.35 4.91 -13.86
C ASN A 222 0.03 3.96 -12.69
N ARG A 223 0.24 4.43 -11.47
CA ARG A 223 -0.13 3.76 -10.22
C ARG A 223 -1.40 4.37 -9.65
N LYS A 224 -2.56 4.03 -10.21
CA LYS A 224 -3.90 4.49 -9.77
C LYS A 224 -4.00 6.03 -9.64
N SER A 225 -3.54 6.59 -8.52
CA SER A 225 -3.53 8.03 -8.20
C SER A 225 -2.17 8.72 -8.37
N LYS A 226 -1.08 8.00 -8.66
CA LYS A 226 0.26 8.56 -8.84
C LYS A 226 0.84 8.10 -10.18
N LYS A 227 1.49 9.00 -10.93
CA LYS A 227 2.15 8.67 -12.19
C LYS A 227 3.67 8.88 -12.03
N ALA A 228 4.45 7.86 -12.37
CA ALA A 228 5.89 7.96 -12.53
C ALA A 228 6.16 8.34 -13.99
N TRP A 229 6.47 9.62 -14.21
CA TRP A 229 6.58 10.20 -15.54
C TRP A 229 7.92 9.90 -16.17
N ILE A 230 8.98 10.22 -15.45
CA ILE A 230 10.35 10.07 -15.90
C ILE A 230 11.22 9.47 -14.80
N THR A 231 12.34 8.88 -15.18
CA THR A 231 13.45 8.55 -14.29
C THR A 231 14.76 8.88 -14.98
N MET A 232 15.86 8.92 -14.22
CA MET A 232 17.21 9.10 -14.73
C MET A 232 18.13 8.04 -14.16
N LEU A 233 19.12 7.62 -14.94
CA LEU A 233 20.18 6.72 -14.50
C LEU A 233 21.46 6.93 -15.34
N PRO A 234 22.63 6.49 -14.87
CA PRO A 234 23.86 6.59 -15.64
C PRO A 234 23.83 5.74 -16.91
N GLU A 235 24.41 6.24 -17.99
CA GLU A 235 24.45 5.57 -19.30
C GLU A 235 25.06 4.18 -19.25
N LYS A 236 26.10 3.99 -18.45
CA LYS A 236 26.70 2.66 -18.24
C LYS A 236 25.69 1.66 -17.68
N LEU A 237 24.87 2.05 -16.71
CA LEU A 237 23.79 1.18 -16.22
C LEU A 237 22.71 0.95 -17.27
N ALA A 238 22.42 1.96 -18.10
CA ALA A 238 21.45 1.84 -19.20
C ALA A 238 21.86 0.74 -20.20
N ASN A 239 23.14 0.70 -20.55
CA ASN A 239 23.69 -0.29 -21.47
C ASN A 239 23.62 -1.71 -20.88
N ILE A 240 23.97 -1.85 -19.59
CA ILE A 240 23.84 -3.12 -18.87
C ILE A 240 22.38 -3.59 -18.85
N ILE A 241 21.41 -2.70 -18.62
CA ILE A 241 19.99 -3.07 -18.68
C ILE A 241 19.60 -3.52 -20.10
N MET A 242 20.05 -2.82 -21.15
CA MET A 242 19.74 -3.17 -22.53
C MET A 242 20.19 -4.60 -22.88
N GLU A 243 21.42 -4.94 -22.50
CA GLU A 243 22.02 -6.27 -22.74
C GLU A 243 21.26 -7.39 -22.01
N ASN A 244 20.83 -7.15 -20.77
CA ASN A 244 20.30 -8.21 -19.90
C ASN A 244 18.76 -8.31 -19.92
N SER A 245 18.05 -7.21 -20.16
CA SER A 245 16.56 -7.20 -20.17
C SER A 245 15.97 -7.82 -21.44
N SER A 246 16.77 -7.94 -22.49
CA SER A 246 16.38 -8.51 -23.77
C SER A 246 16.11 -10.02 -23.71
N SER A 247 16.85 -10.73 -22.87
CA SER A 247 16.80 -12.20 -22.74
C SER A 247 15.98 -12.69 -21.56
N THR A 248 15.58 -11.79 -20.66
CA THR A 248 15.01 -12.15 -19.36
C THR A 248 13.85 -11.23 -19.01
N THR A 249 12.70 -11.80 -18.69
CA THR A 249 11.60 -11.05 -18.06
C THR A 249 11.59 -11.29 -16.55
N ILE A 250 11.18 -10.28 -15.78
CA ILE A 250 11.09 -10.39 -14.32
C ILE A 250 9.68 -10.14 -13.84
N THR A 251 9.32 -10.79 -12.74
CA THR A 251 8.06 -10.56 -12.02
C THR A 251 8.34 -9.86 -10.69
N TYR A 252 7.29 -9.52 -9.95
CA TYR A 252 7.44 -8.95 -8.61
C TYR A 252 8.21 -9.87 -7.64
N ASN A 253 8.19 -11.18 -7.88
CA ASN A 253 8.99 -12.15 -7.11
C ASN A 253 10.49 -11.86 -7.19
N ALA A 254 10.99 -11.24 -8.27
CA ALA A 254 12.39 -10.84 -8.35
C ALA A 254 12.72 -9.75 -7.32
N ILE A 255 11.77 -8.86 -7.02
CA ILE A 255 11.91 -7.82 -5.99
C ILE A 255 11.80 -8.43 -4.60
N ASP A 256 10.88 -9.38 -4.38
CA ASP A 256 10.81 -10.09 -3.10
C ASP A 256 12.09 -10.89 -2.86
N ASN A 257 12.62 -11.57 -3.87
CA ASN A 257 13.92 -12.26 -3.77
C ASN A 257 15.10 -11.30 -3.55
N LEU A 258 15.07 -10.10 -4.15
CA LEU A 258 16.09 -9.07 -3.91
C LEU A 258 16.12 -8.69 -2.42
N ARG A 259 14.96 -8.60 -1.77
CA ARG A 259 14.85 -8.39 -0.32
C ARG A 259 15.28 -9.64 0.47
N ASP A 260 14.65 -10.77 0.20
CA ASP A 260 14.69 -11.94 1.06
C ASP A 260 15.98 -12.76 0.90
N LYS A 261 16.59 -12.73 -0.29
CA LYS A 261 17.81 -13.50 -0.61
C LYS A 261 19.06 -12.64 -0.71
N ALA A 262 18.96 -11.42 -1.26
CA ALA A 262 20.11 -10.52 -1.40
C ALA A 262 20.19 -9.45 -0.30
N GLY A 263 19.18 -9.36 0.58
CA GLY A 263 19.17 -8.42 1.70
C GLY A 263 19.03 -6.95 1.28
N VAL A 264 18.51 -6.68 0.08
CA VAL A 264 18.40 -5.33 -0.48
C VAL A 264 16.95 -4.84 -0.45
N HIS A 265 16.73 -3.73 0.24
CA HIS A 265 15.42 -3.14 0.41
C HIS A 265 15.21 -1.96 -0.55
N VAL A 266 14.35 -2.14 -1.56
CA VAL A 266 13.94 -1.06 -2.48
C VAL A 266 13.41 0.17 -1.73
N GLY A 267 12.74 -0.05 -0.59
CA GLY A 267 12.27 1.03 0.28
C GLY A 267 13.40 1.86 0.91
N LEU A 268 14.52 1.24 1.27
CA LEU A 268 15.72 1.93 1.74
C LEU A 268 16.38 2.69 0.59
N MET A 269 16.60 2.03 -0.55
CA MET A 269 17.22 2.64 -1.73
C MET A 269 16.48 3.89 -2.21
N ARG A 270 15.16 3.90 -2.11
CA ARG A 270 14.37 5.10 -2.41
C ARG A 270 14.66 6.28 -1.46
N LYS A 271 14.95 6.01 -0.19
CA LYS A 271 15.35 7.04 0.78
C LYS A 271 16.79 7.49 0.53
N VAL A 272 17.68 6.56 0.19
CA VAL A 272 19.06 6.85 -0.23
C VAL A 272 19.08 7.77 -1.44
N HIS A 273 18.30 7.45 -2.47
CA HIS A 273 18.14 8.28 -3.66
C HIS A 273 17.67 9.70 -3.31
N LEU A 274 16.70 9.85 -2.41
CA LEU A 274 16.29 11.17 -1.91
C LEU A 274 17.43 11.92 -1.23
N ALA A 275 18.19 11.27 -0.35
CA ALA A 275 19.29 11.87 0.39
C ALA A 275 20.48 12.27 -0.50
N ILE A 276 20.75 11.49 -1.55
CA ILE A 276 21.78 11.82 -2.54
C ILE A 276 21.35 13.05 -3.35
N LEU A 277 20.13 13.05 -3.90
CA LEU A 277 19.66 14.14 -4.74
C LEU A 277 19.43 15.46 -3.98
N SER A 278 19.09 15.41 -2.69
CA SER A 278 18.90 16.62 -1.89
C SER A 278 20.16 17.48 -1.74
N LYS A 279 21.34 16.95 -2.10
CA LYS A 279 22.61 17.69 -2.09
C LYS A 279 22.68 18.74 -3.21
N THR A 280 22.04 18.50 -4.36
CA THR A 280 22.21 19.34 -5.57
C THR A 280 20.89 19.78 -6.21
N MET A 281 19.79 19.11 -5.88
CA MET A 281 18.50 19.32 -6.54
C MET A 281 17.47 20.00 -5.64
N MET A 282 16.57 20.75 -6.26
CA MET A 282 15.43 21.36 -5.59
C MET A 282 14.34 20.32 -5.31
N GLU A 283 13.53 20.56 -4.27
CA GLU A 283 12.50 19.61 -3.82
C GLU A 283 11.53 19.19 -4.93
N HIS A 284 11.15 20.11 -5.82
CA HIS A 284 10.23 19.82 -6.92
C HIS A 284 10.84 18.95 -8.03
N GLU A 285 12.15 19.07 -8.28
CA GLU A 285 12.89 18.24 -9.23
C GLU A 285 12.96 16.80 -8.70
N ILE A 286 13.22 16.65 -7.40
CA ILE A 286 13.20 15.35 -6.73
C ILE A 286 11.79 14.75 -6.74
N LYS A 287 10.75 15.55 -6.48
CA LYS A 287 9.35 15.12 -6.57
C LYS A 287 8.99 14.65 -7.99
N LEU A 288 9.54 15.26 -9.04
CA LEU A 288 9.38 14.84 -10.42
C LEU A 288 9.94 13.43 -10.64
N LEU A 289 11.21 13.19 -10.29
CA LEU A 289 11.88 11.88 -10.41
C LEU A 289 11.19 10.81 -9.55
N GLN A 290 10.59 11.21 -8.44
CA GLN A 290 9.86 10.31 -7.55
C GLN A 290 8.40 10.01 -7.96
N GLY A 291 7.89 10.60 -9.04
CA GLY A 291 6.50 10.44 -9.47
C GLY A 291 5.47 11.04 -8.51
N ARG A 292 5.81 12.19 -7.90
CA ARG A 292 4.96 12.92 -6.92
C ARG A 292 4.40 14.24 -7.47
N VAL A 293 4.53 14.49 -8.77
CA VAL A 293 4.05 15.71 -9.43
C VAL A 293 2.78 15.45 -10.25
N SER A 294 1.94 16.50 -10.34
CA SER A 294 0.74 16.48 -11.18
C SER A 294 1.11 16.55 -12.67
N GLU A 295 0.18 16.16 -13.55
CA GLU A 295 0.39 16.19 -15.00
C GLU A 295 0.70 17.60 -15.55
N ILE A 296 0.04 18.62 -15.00
CA ILE A 296 0.27 20.02 -15.36
C ILE A 296 1.71 20.42 -15.02
N THR A 297 2.14 20.07 -13.81
CA THR A 297 3.48 20.36 -13.29
C THR A 297 4.58 19.70 -14.13
N VAL A 298 4.34 18.52 -14.69
CA VAL A 298 5.30 17.82 -15.57
C VAL A 298 5.58 18.62 -16.84
N ARG A 299 4.55 19.17 -17.48
CA ARG A 299 4.72 19.95 -18.73
C ARG A 299 5.64 21.16 -18.57
N HIS A 300 5.70 21.73 -17.35
CA HIS A 300 6.60 22.83 -17.05
C HIS A 300 8.04 22.34 -16.85
N TYR A 301 8.25 21.21 -16.18
CA TYR A 301 9.58 20.69 -15.90
C TYR A 301 10.23 19.93 -17.06
N THR A 302 9.45 19.40 -17.99
CA THR A 302 9.99 18.74 -19.19
C THR A 302 10.84 19.67 -20.06
N ARG A 303 10.71 20.99 -19.89
CA ARG A 303 11.53 22.00 -20.59
C ARG A 303 12.99 22.05 -20.12
N HIS A 304 13.29 21.56 -18.92
CA HIS A 304 14.61 21.68 -18.29
C HIS A 304 15.23 20.34 -17.92
N LEU A 305 14.81 19.23 -18.56
CA LEU A 305 15.27 17.89 -18.21
C LEU A 305 16.79 17.70 -18.30
N ARG A 306 17.45 18.41 -19.21
CA ARG A 306 18.91 18.39 -19.36
C ARG A 306 19.62 18.98 -18.13
N VAL A 307 19.20 20.18 -17.71
CA VAL A 307 19.69 20.82 -16.48
C VAL A 307 19.43 19.94 -15.24
N ILE A 308 18.27 19.27 -15.18
CA ILE A 308 17.96 18.32 -14.10
C ILE A 308 18.91 17.11 -14.16
N ALA A 309 19.27 16.62 -15.35
CA ALA A 309 20.22 15.54 -15.53
C ALA A 309 21.66 15.94 -15.14
N ASP A 310 22.07 17.19 -15.37
CA ASP A 310 23.38 17.70 -14.92
C ASP A 310 23.47 17.70 -13.38
N LYS A 311 22.43 18.19 -12.70
CA LYS A 311 22.35 18.15 -11.24
C LYS A 311 22.31 16.72 -10.69
N TYR A 312 21.60 15.83 -11.38
CA TYR A 312 21.56 14.40 -11.07
C TYR A 312 22.95 13.78 -11.18
N ARG A 313 23.67 14.08 -12.27
CA ARG A 313 25.04 13.61 -12.49
C ARG A 313 25.96 14.08 -11.37
N GLU A 314 25.90 15.35 -11.02
CA GLU A 314 26.71 15.93 -9.95
C GLU A 314 26.42 15.28 -8.59
N ALA A 315 25.15 14.99 -8.29
CA ALA A 315 24.77 14.28 -7.06
C ALA A 315 25.35 12.85 -6.99
N TYR A 316 25.40 12.17 -8.13
CA TYR A 316 25.74 10.74 -8.20
C TYR A 316 27.19 10.43 -8.58
N LYS A 317 27.99 11.44 -8.94
CA LYS A 317 29.34 11.26 -9.50
C LYS A 317 30.23 10.32 -8.69
N GLU A 318 30.18 10.42 -7.36
CA GLU A 318 31.00 9.62 -6.43
C GLU A 318 30.59 8.14 -6.41
N TYR A 319 29.35 7.83 -6.80
CA TYR A 319 28.78 6.49 -6.76
C TYR A 319 28.83 5.77 -8.13
N PHE A 320 29.32 6.42 -9.19
CA PHE A 320 29.48 5.78 -10.51
C PHE A 320 30.46 4.61 -10.48
N THR A 321 31.40 4.61 -9.53
CA THR A 321 32.32 3.49 -9.27
C THR A 321 31.60 2.17 -9.00
N LEU A 322 30.37 2.20 -8.46
CA LEU A 322 29.54 1.00 -8.27
C LEU A 322 29.22 0.25 -9.57
N LEU A 323 29.32 0.94 -10.72
CA LEU A 323 29.08 0.37 -12.04
C LEU A 323 30.31 -0.33 -12.62
N GLU A 324 31.50 -0.12 -12.04
CA GLU A 324 32.74 -0.80 -12.46
C GLU A 324 32.77 -2.26 -12.01
N GLU A 325 31.99 -2.60 -10.98
CA GLU A 325 32.00 -3.92 -10.36
C GLU A 325 30.97 -4.91 -10.95
N LEU A 326 30.40 -4.62 -12.13
CA LEU A 326 29.20 -5.29 -12.68
C LEU A 326 29.46 -6.20 -13.89
#